data_AF-A0A4W3GEX8-F1
#
_entry.id   AF-A0A4W3GEX8-F1
#
_cell.length_a   1.000
_cell.length_b   1.000
_cell.length_c   1.000
_cell.angle_alpha   90.00
_cell.angle_beta   90.00
_cell.angle_gamma   90.00
#
_symmetry.space_group_name_H-M   'P 1'
#
loop_
_entity.id
_entity.type
_entity.pdbx_description
1 polymer ?
#
loop_
_entity_poly.entity_id
_entity_poly.type
_entity_poly.pdbx_seq_one_letter_code
_entity_poly.pdbx_strand_id
1 'polypeptide(L)'
;FLISQQQQIKKDFFKQNPHLSKHYKHHWFPEKPCKGSGYRCIRINHKMDPLIGRAANKIGLTSNQLYRLLPSELTLWVDPYEVSYRIGEDGSICVLYEAPPPPTNTRGMLTCKTELNMGRSSPPKNYWMTVSS
;
A
#
# COMPACT_ATOMS: atom_id res chain seq x y z
N PHE A 1 -13.56 12.85 6.15
CA PHE A 1 -13.86 13.40 4.81
C PHE A 1 -12.65 13.38 3.87
N LEU A 2 -11.50 13.99 4.22
CA LEU A 2 -10.27 13.93 3.41
C LEU A 2 -9.66 12.51 3.31
N ILE A 3 -9.63 11.77 4.42
CA ILE A 3 -9.08 10.40 4.47
C ILE A 3 -9.90 9.42 3.61
N SER A 4 -11.23 9.52 3.63
CA SER A 4 -12.09 8.64 2.83
C SER A 4 -11.96 8.92 1.34
N GLN A 5 -11.88 10.20 0.94
CA GLN A 5 -11.64 10.57 -0.47
C GLN A 5 -10.25 10.13 -0.94
N GLN A 6 -9.21 10.29 -0.11
CA GLN A 6 -7.88 9.77 -0.42
C GLN A 6 -7.85 8.24 -0.52
N GLN A 7 -8.58 7.53 0.36
CA GLN A 7 -8.72 6.08 0.26
C GLN A 7 -9.51 5.65 -0.98
N GLN A 8 -10.53 6.40 -1.38
CA GLN A 8 -11.34 6.11 -2.56
C GLN A 8 -10.54 6.36 -3.86
N ILE A 9 -9.83 7.48 -3.96
CA ILE A 9 -8.90 7.75 -5.07
C ILE A 9 -7.83 6.65 -5.15
N LYS A 10 -7.29 6.19 -4.01
CA LYS A 10 -6.39 5.03 -3.98
C LYS A 10 -7.10 3.80 -4.57
N LYS A 11 -8.27 3.42 -4.05
CA LYS A 11 -9.02 2.24 -4.53
C LYS A 11 -9.33 2.31 -6.02
N ASP A 12 -9.78 3.46 -6.52
CA ASP A 12 -10.13 3.64 -7.93
C ASP A 12 -8.90 3.63 -8.82
N PHE A 13 -7.81 4.26 -8.38
CA PHE A 13 -6.52 4.18 -9.05
C PHE A 13 -6.01 2.74 -9.15
N PHE A 14 -6.14 1.94 -8.09
CA PHE A 14 -5.70 0.53 -8.10
C PHE A 14 -6.62 -0.38 -8.92
N LYS A 15 -7.94 -0.16 -8.85
CA LYS A 15 -8.94 -0.97 -9.55
C LYS A 15 -8.93 -0.76 -11.06
N GLN A 16 -8.58 0.44 -11.54
CA GLN A 16 -8.70 0.81 -12.95
C GLN A 16 -7.36 0.89 -13.69
N ASN A 17 -6.24 0.51 -13.07
CA ASN A 17 -4.93 0.67 -13.70
C ASN A 17 -4.38 -0.66 -14.24
N PRO A 18 -4.72 -1.05 -15.49
CA PRO A 18 -4.15 -2.24 -16.14
C PRO A 18 -2.62 -2.18 -16.30
N HIS A 19 -2.00 -1.01 -16.06
CA HIS A 19 -0.55 -0.92 -16.01
C HIS A 19 0.05 -1.55 -14.77
N LEU A 20 -0.66 -1.61 -13.64
CA LEU A 20 -0.14 -2.24 -12.43
C LEU A 20 -0.03 -3.76 -12.62
N SER A 21 -1.07 -4.40 -13.17
CA SER A 21 -1.02 -5.83 -13.48
C SER A 21 0.09 -6.16 -14.48
N LYS A 22 0.27 -5.35 -15.54
CA LYS A 22 1.38 -5.51 -16.48
C LYS A 22 2.74 -5.28 -15.82
N HIS A 23 2.86 -4.27 -14.95
CA HIS A 23 4.11 -3.91 -14.28
C HIS A 23 4.55 -4.97 -13.27
N TYR A 24 3.59 -5.59 -12.58
CA TYR A 24 3.84 -6.62 -11.57
C TYR A 24 3.94 -8.04 -12.14
N LYS A 25 3.58 -8.27 -13.41
CA LYS A 25 3.49 -9.59 -14.04
C LYS A 25 4.65 -10.54 -13.74
N HIS A 26 5.89 -10.05 -13.80
CA HIS A 26 7.11 -10.85 -13.57
C HIS A 26 7.68 -10.73 -12.16
N HIS A 27 6.99 -9.99 -11.30
CA HIS A 27 7.35 -9.72 -9.93
C HIS A 27 6.16 -10.02 -9.01
N TRP A 28 5.34 -11.02 -9.31
CA TRP A 28 4.20 -11.44 -8.49
C TRP A 28 4.36 -12.92 -8.13
N PHE A 29 4.63 -13.22 -6.87
CA PHE A 29 4.96 -14.57 -6.40
C PHE A 29 4.05 -14.97 -5.24
N PRO A 30 2.86 -15.53 -5.50
CA PRO A 30 1.91 -15.90 -4.44
C PRO A 30 2.49 -16.86 -3.40
N GLU A 31 3.41 -17.74 -3.79
CA GLU A 31 4.07 -18.71 -2.90
C GLU A 31 5.14 -18.07 -2.01
N LYS A 32 5.60 -16.87 -2.37
CA LYS A 32 6.58 -16.08 -1.61
C LYS A 32 6.17 -14.60 -1.63
N PRO A 33 5.13 -14.19 -0.88
CA PRO A 33 4.52 -12.86 -1.01
C PRO A 33 5.51 -11.70 -0.90
N CYS A 34 6.50 -11.81 0.00
CA CYS A 34 7.53 -10.81 0.20
C CYS A 34 8.50 -10.64 -0.99
N LYS A 35 8.67 -11.68 -1.81
CA LYS A 35 9.58 -11.64 -2.96
C LYS A 35 9.10 -10.57 -3.93
N GLY A 36 9.95 -9.60 -4.22
CA GLY A 36 9.61 -8.48 -5.11
C GLY A 36 8.73 -7.39 -4.49
N SER A 37 8.42 -7.45 -3.19
CA SER A 37 7.60 -6.42 -2.51
C SER A 37 8.21 -5.01 -2.68
N GLY A 38 9.53 -4.87 -2.55
CA GLY A 38 10.21 -3.59 -2.80
C GLY A 38 10.08 -3.06 -4.23
N TYR A 39 9.99 -3.94 -5.24
CA TYR A 39 9.75 -3.54 -6.64
C TYR A 39 8.31 -3.08 -6.85
N ARG A 40 7.35 -3.74 -6.19
CA ARG A 40 5.92 -3.39 -6.27
C ARG A 40 5.53 -2.22 -5.36
N CYS A 41 6.40 -1.85 -4.43
CA CYS A 41 6.17 -0.78 -3.48
C CYS A 41 5.96 0.55 -4.21
N ILE A 42 4.87 1.23 -3.86
CA ILE A 42 4.59 2.58 -4.34
C ILE A 42 4.99 3.56 -3.24
N ARG A 43 5.94 4.45 -3.56
CA ARG A 43 6.51 5.39 -2.58
C ARG A 43 6.38 6.83 -3.05
N ILE A 44 5.80 7.66 -2.21
CA ILE A 44 5.78 9.11 -2.34
C ILE A 44 6.63 9.67 -1.19
N ASN A 45 7.60 10.48 -1.56
CA ASN A 45 8.38 11.32 -0.64
C ASN A 45 8.61 12.67 -1.34
N HIS A 46 9.81 13.24 -1.25
CA HIS A 46 10.24 14.36 -2.11
C HIS A 46 10.15 14.06 -3.62
N LYS A 47 9.96 12.80 -4.01
CA LYS A 47 9.74 12.35 -5.39
C LYS A 47 8.42 11.60 -5.52
N MET A 48 7.66 11.93 -6.56
CA MET A 48 6.44 11.23 -6.92
C MET A 48 6.77 9.87 -7.56
N ASP A 49 6.03 8.84 -7.16
CA ASP A 49 6.12 7.53 -7.79
C ASP A 49 5.78 7.61 -9.30
N PRO A 50 6.61 7.04 -10.20
CA PRO A 50 6.37 7.13 -11.63
C PRO A 50 5.06 6.47 -12.10
N LEU A 51 4.56 5.43 -11.43
CA LEU A 51 3.26 4.82 -11.77
C LEU A 51 2.12 5.77 -11.42
N ILE A 52 2.18 6.40 -10.25
CA ILE A 52 1.23 7.44 -9.82
C ILE A 52 1.25 8.61 -10.80
N GLY A 53 2.45 9.15 -11.09
CA GLY A 53 2.60 10.27 -12.02
C GLY A 53 2.06 9.97 -13.43
N ARG A 54 2.36 8.79 -13.99
CA ARG A 54 1.86 8.40 -15.32
C ARG A 54 0.34 8.30 -15.37
N ALA A 55 -0.29 7.70 -14.37
CA ALA A 55 -1.74 7.53 -14.37
C ALA A 55 -2.48 8.84 -14.01
N ALA A 56 -1.89 9.70 -13.19
CA ALA A 56 -2.38 11.05 -12.96
C ALA A 56 -2.37 11.91 -14.24
N ASN A 57 -1.27 11.85 -15.01
CA ASN A 57 -1.17 12.55 -16.29
C ASN A 57 -2.27 12.13 -17.28
N LYS A 58 -2.68 10.86 -17.27
CA LYS A 58 -3.78 10.36 -18.13
C LYS A 58 -5.13 10.98 -17.82
N ILE A 59 -5.33 11.44 -16.59
CA ILE A 59 -6.57 12.09 -16.15
C ILE A 59 -6.39 13.61 -16.00
N GLY A 60 -5.30 14.18 -16.55
CA GLY A 60 -5.05 15.62 -16.56
C GLY A 60 -4.58 16.20 -15.22
N LEU A 61 -4.14 15.37 -14.27
CA LEU A 61 -3.58 15.86 -13.01
C LEU A 61 -2.08 16.13 -13.12
N THR A 62 -1.68 17.33 -12.73
CA THR A 62 -0.27 17.75 -12.63
C THR A 62 0.39 17.19 -11.37
N SER A 63 1.73 17.11 -11.37
CA SER A 63 2.50 16.72 -10.18
C SER A 63 2.21 17.62 -8.97
N ASN A 64 2.07 18.93 -9.16
CA ASN A 64 1.72 19.86 -8.08
C ASN A 64 0.35 19.56 -7.47
N GLN A 65 -0.64 19.23 -8.30
CA GLN A 65 -1.95 18.81 -7.79
C GLN A 65 -1.85 17.51 -6.99
N LEU A 66 -1.06 16.53 -7.45
CA LEU A 66 -0.83 15.29 -6.71
C LEU A 66 -0.20 15.54 -5.34
N TYR A 67 0.82 16.40 -5.26
CA TYR A 67 1.46 16.73 -3.98
C TYR A 67 0.52 17.44 -2.98
N ARG A 68 -0.53 18.11 -3.47
CA ARG A 68 -1.57 18.71 -2.61
C ARG A 68 -2.64 17.71 -2.18
N LEU A 69 -2.87 16.67 -2.98
CA LEU A 69 -3.94 15.68 -2.76
C LEU A 69 -3.47 14.46 -1.96
N LEU A 70 -2.19 14.08 -2.07
CA LEU A 70 -1.62 12.89 -1.48
C LEU A 70 -0.74 13.26 -0.27
N PRO A 71 -0.55 12.33 0.70
CA PRO A 71 0.42 12.53 1.76
C PRO A 71 1.83 12.77 1.20
N SER A 72 2.58 13.70 1.80
CA SER A 72 3.97 14.00 1.42
C SER A 72 4.88 12.79 1.58
N GLU A 73 4.58 11.92 2.54
CA GLU A 73 5.29 10.68 2.80
C GLU A 73 4.31 9.52 2.88
N LEU A 74 4.30 8.69 1.83
CA LEU A 74 3.47 7.50 1.74
C LEU A 74 4.32 6.35 1.24
N THR A 75 4.21 5.21 1.91
CA THR A 75 4.71 3.93 1.41
C THR A 75 3.55 2.96 1.36
N LEU A 76 3.32 2.31 0.22
CA LEU A 76 2.26 1.34 0.01
C LEU A 76 2.86 0.06 -0.55
N TRP A 77 2.64 -1.04 0.13
CA TRP A 77 3.01 -2.38 -0.30
C TRP A 77 1.78 -3.08 -0.89
N VAL A 78 1.96 -3.60 -2.10
CA VAL A 78 0.93 -4.36 -2.82
C VAL A 78 1.49 -5.74 -3.05
N ASP A 79 1.16 -6.67 -2.15
CA ASP A 79 1.72 -8.00 -2.10
C ASP A 79 0.62 -9.05 -2.27
N PRO A 80 0.94 -10.28 -2.71
CA PRO A 80 -0.04 -11.36 -2.70
C PRO A 80 -0.69 -11.49 -1.33
N TYR A 81 -2.02 -11.46 -1.32
CA TYR A 81 -2.87 -11.60 -0.14
C TYR A 81 -2.81 -10.46 0.89
N GLU A 82 -1.98 -9.42 0.69
CA GLU A 82 -1.89 -8.30 1.62
C GLU A 82 -1.67 -6.97 0.87
N VAL A 83 -2.42 -5.94 1.24
CA VAL A 83 -2.09 -4.56 0.89
C VAL A 83 -1.96 -3.78 2.19
N SER A 84 -0.82 -3.15 2.39
CA SER A 84 -0.53 -2.39 3.60
C SER A 84 0.15 -1.07 3.27
N TYR A 85 0.03 -0.10 4.18
CA TYR A 85 0.60 1.23 3.96
C TYR A 85 1.18 1.82 5.23
N ARG A 86 2.06 2.80 5.05
CA ARG A 86 2.61 3.68 6.08
C ARG A 86 2.53 5.12 5.61
N ILE A 87 2.13 6.04 6.48
CA ILE A 87 2.16 7.48 6.25
C ILE A 87 3.18 8.09 7.20
N GLY A 88 4.13 8.88 6.68
CA GLY A 88 5.30 9.35 7.43
C GLY A 88 6.42 8.30 7.52
N GLU A 89 7.67 8.74 7.72
CA GLU A 89 8.81 7.82 7.93
C GLU A 89 8.65 6.99 9.20
N ASP A 90 8.19 7.62 10.30
CA ASP A 90 7.94 7.00 11.59
C ASP A 90 6.50 6.49 11.79
N GLY A 91 5.71 6.45 10.73
CA GLY A 91 4.34 5.99 10.78
C GLY A 91 4.18 4.50 11.12
N SER A 92 3.06 4.16 11.75
CA SER A 92 2.64 2.76 11.92
C SER A 92 2.22 2.14 10.58
N ILE A 93 2.43 0.82 10.42
CA ILE A 93 1.99 0.08 9.24
C ILE A 93 0.53 -0.37 9.44
N CYS A 94 -0.38 0.15 8.62
CA CYS A 94 -1.78 -0.24 8.61
C CYS A 94 -2.05 -1.28 7.50
N VAL A 95 -2.91 -2.27 7.76
CA VAL A 95 -3.42 -3.19 6.71
C VAL A 95 -4.64 -2.54 6.06
N LEU A 96 -4.64 -2.45 4.73
CA LEU A 96 -5.80 -2.03 3.95
C LEU A 96 -6.60 -3.24 3.42
N TYR A 97 -5.90 -4.32 3.08
CA TYR A 97 -6.49 -5.57 2.61
C TYR A 97 -5.67 -6.76 3.11
N GLU A 98 -6.36 -7.83 3.47
CA GLU A 98 -5.78 -9.10 3.87
C GLU A 98 -6.69 -10.22 3.38
N ALA A 99 -6.10 -11.29 2.89
CA ALA A 99 -6.80 -12.51 2.51
C ALA A 99 -6.01 -13.74 2.95
N PRO A 100 -6.68 -14.86 3.21
CA PRO A 100 -5.98 -16.12 3.42
C PRO A 100 -5.33 -16.57 2.11
N PRO A 101 -4.09 -17.11 2.14
CA PRO A 101 -3.54 -17.79 0.98
C PRO A 101 -4.35 -19.05 0.67
N PRO A 102 -4.39 -19.50 -0.60
CA PRO A 102 -5.05 -20.75 -0.97
C PRO A 102 -4.43 -21.92 -0.21
N PRO A 103 -5.21 -22.97 0.10
CA PRO A 103 -4.73 -24.17 0.79
C PRO A 103 -3.74 -24.91 -0.11
N THR A 104 -2.49 -24.51 -0.05
CA THR A 104 -1.34 -25.23 -0.57
C THR A 104 -0.56 -25.76 0.63
N ASN A 105 0.10 -26.91 0.47
CA ASN A 105 0.70 -27.73 1.54
C ASN A 105 1.95 -27.09 2.19
N THR A 106 1.93 -25.79 2.45
CA THR A 106 3.09 -24.99 2.85
C THR A 106 2.87 -24.45 4.26
N ARG A 107 3.31 -25.24 5.25
CA ARG A 107 3.42 -24.81 6.65
C ARG A 107 4.46 -23.69 6.73
N GLY A 108 4.04 -22.48 7.12
CA GLY A 108 4.96 -21.37 7.45
C GLY A 108 5.03 -20.21 6.46
N MET A 109 3.91 -19.79 5.85
CA MET A 109 3.88 -18.55 5.06
C MET A 109 4.09 -17.33 5.98
N LEU A 110 5.27 -16.74 5.95
CA LEU A 110 5.55 -15.46 6.60
C LEU A 110 4.93 -14.34 5.75
N THR A 111 4.15 -13.46 6.38
CA THR A 111 3.74 -12.21 5.74
C THR A 111 4.91 -11.23 5.78
N CYS A 112 4.95 -10.31 4.80
CA CYS A 112 6.00 -9.29 4.72
C CYS A 112 6.03 -8.40 5.97
N LYS A 113 4.88 -8.22 6.64
CA LYS A 113 4.83 -7.54 7.93
C LYS A 113 5.61 -8.23 9.03
N THR A 114 5.54 -9.56 9.14
CA THR A 114 6.25 -10.29 10.20
C THR A 114 7.76 -10.26 9.97
N GLU A 115 8.22 -10.25 8.71
CA GLU A 115 9.64 -10.08 8.38
C GLU A 115 10.15 -8.67 8.73
N LEU A 116 9.34 -7.63 8.51
CA LEU A 116 9.71 -6.24 8.81
C LEU A 116 9.52 -5.86 10.29
N ASN A 117 8.62 -6.53 11.01
CA ASN A 117 8.31 -6.27 12.43
C ASN A 117 9.26 -6.95 13.43
N MET A 118 10.31 -7.66 12.99
CA MET A 118 11.37 -8.16 13.89
C MET A 118 12.10 -7.05 14.68
N GLY A 119 11.77 -5.77 14.45
CA GLY A 119 12.28 -4.64 15.24
C GLY A 119 11.26 -3.79 16.01
N ARG A 120 9.96 -3.76 15.69
CA ARG A 120 8.99 -2.82 16.32
C ARG A 120 7.55 -3.37 16.29
N SER A 121 7.01 -3.72 17.46
CA SER A 121 5.64 -4.21 17.64
C SER A 121 4.61 -3.13 17.32
N SER A 122 3.61 -3.46 16.49
CA SER A 122 2.44 -2.58 16.24
C SER A 122 1.44 -2.64 17.41
N PRO A 123 0.69 -1.56 17.71
CA PRO A 123 -0.29 -1.60 18.80
C PRO A 123 -1.50 -2.48 18.46
N PRO A 124 -2.17 -3.09 19.45
CA PRO A 124 -3.33 -3.95 19.22
C PRO A 124 -4.53 -3.17 18.65
N LYS A 125 -5.31 -3.87 17.83
CA LYS A 125 -6.57 -3.40 17.23
C LYS A 125 -7.61 -3.26 18.33
N ASN A 126 -7.80 -2.06 18.87
CA ASN A 126 -9.06 -1.56 19.46
C ASN A 126 -8.86 -0.10 19.90
N TYR A 127 -9.26 0.86 19.07
CA TYR A 127 -9.54 2.22 19.55
C TYR A 127 -10.96 2.60 19.15
N TRP A 128 -11.86 2.54 20.12
CA TRP A 128 -13.03 3.41 20.16
C TRP A 128 -12.54 4.65 20.90
N MET A 129 -12.48 5.81 20.23
CA MET A 129 -12.25 7.08 20.91
C MET A 129 -13.61 7.76 20.99
N THR A 130 -14.28 7.66 22.14
CA THR A 130 -15.37 8.58 22.48
C THR A 130 -14.78 9.96 22.67
N VAL A 131 -15.20 10.91 21.83
CA VAL A 131 -15.07 12.34 22.12
C VAL A 131 -16.27 12.75 22.96
N SER A 132 -16.01 13.24 24.18
CA SER A 132 -16.99 14.03 24.93
C SER A 132 -16.60 15.51 24.80
N SER A 133 -17.64 16.33 24.62
CA SER A 133 -17.63 17.78 24.41
C SER A 133 -16.97 18.57 25.54
#